data_AF-A0A891ZVB6-F1
#
_entry.id   AF-A0A891ZVB6-F1
#
_cell.length_a   1.000
_cell.length_b   1.000
_cell.length_c   1.000
_cell.angle_alpha   90.00
_cell.angle_beta   90.00
_cell.angle_gamma   90.00
#
_symmetry.space_group_name_H-M   'P 1'
#
loop_
_entity.id
_entity.type
_entity.pdbx_description
1 polymer ?
#
loop_
_entity_poly.entity_id
_entity_poly.type
_entity_poly.pdbx_seq_one_letter_code
_entity_poly.pdbx_strand_id
1 'polypeptide(L)'
;MTPVEPFPGAVVCVRVRGVWHEGIVTDRNGPDGWPQVVHKSKRRGVVAEESWSEFAAGRPVHVIGYLGTASPDVVIARARARIGERWSPLRNCQHFVRACHAVVECSPDLDRAWRPVVPMMLALTAYGAFRLVASGGA
;
A
#
# COMPACT_ATOMS: atom_id res chain seq x y z
N MET A 1 4.45 17.03 -7.48
CA MET A 1 3.67 16.05 -6.68
C MET A 1 4.52 15.67 -5.49
N THR A 2 4.04 15.92 -4.28
CA THR A 2 4.66 15.39 -3.06
C THR A 2 4.56 13.87 -3.09
N PRO A 3 5.64 13.12 -2.80
CA PRO A 3 5.53 11.68 -2.61
C PRO A 3 4.49 11.40 -1.52
N VAL A 4 3.49 10.56 -1.82
CA VAL A 4 2.60 10.05 -0.79
C VAL A 4 3.40 9.00 -0.03
N GLU A 5 3.64 9.23 1.25
CA GLU A 5 4.31 8.25 2.09
C GLU A 5 3.46 6.97 2.21
N PRO A 6 4.09 5.78 2.21
CA PRO A 6 3.35 4.53 2.43
C PRO A 6 2.80 4.51 3.86
N PHE A 7 1.54 4.08 4.00
CA PHE A 7 0.86 3.94 5.29
C PHE A 7 0.23 2.55 5.41
N PRO A 8 0.02 2.02 6.64
CA PRO A 8 -0.52 0.69 6.85
C PRO A 8 -1.85 0.46 6.12
N GLY A 9 -1.96 -0.70 5.47
CA GLY A 9 -3.11 -1.11 4.67
C GLY A 9 -3.22 -0.43 3.30
N ALA A 10 -2.37 0.53 2.97
CA ALA A 10 -2.34 1.13 1.63
C ALA A 10 -1.95 0.09 0.56
N VAL A 11 -2.51 0.26 -0.63
CA VAL A 11 -2.11 -0.49 -1.82
C VAL A 11 -0.91 0.21 -2.46
N VAL A 12 0.12 -0.58 -2.73
CA VAL A 12 1.31 -0.18 -3.49
C VAL A 12 1.43 -1.02 -4.75
N CYS A 13 2.09 -0.48 -5.76
CA CYS A 13 2.37 -1.23 -6.98
C CYS A 13 3.76 -0.98 -7.54
N VAL A 14 4.24 -1.96 -8.29
CA VAL A 14 5.50 -1.91 -9.03
C VAL A 14 5.31 -2.50 -10.42
N ARG A 15 6.04 -1.99 -11.42
CA ARG A 15 5.96 -2.44 -12.81
C ARG A 15 6.87 -3.64 -13.06
N VAL A 16 6.33 -4.84 -13.29
CA VAL A 16 7.10 -6.07 -13.54
C VAL A 16 6.79 -6.61 -14.93
N ARG A 17 7.79 -6.63 -15.83
CA ARG A 17 7.67 -7.18 -17.20
C ARG A 17 6.41 -6.71 -17.95
N GLY A 18 6.07 -5.42 -17.84
CA GLY A 18 4.90 -4.87 -18.53
C GLY A 18 3.55 -5.17 -17.87
N VAL A 19 3.52 -5.64 -16.61
CA VAL A 19 2.30 -5.80 -15.79
C VAL A 19 2.46 -5.07 -14.46
N TRP A 20 1.35 -4.58 -13.88
CA TRP A 20 1.35 -3.99 -12.54
C TRP A 20 1.24 -5.09 -11.48
N HIS A 21 2.23 -5.15 -10.59
CA HIS A 21 2.23 -6.05 -9.46
C HIS A 21 1.87 -5.27 -8.20
N GLU A 22 0.78 -5.66 -7.55
CA GLU A 22 0.25 -4.96 -6.36
C GLU A 22 0.60 -5.69 -5.05
N GLY A 23 0.64 -4.92 -3.97
CA GLY A 23 0.82 -5.38 -2.61
C GLY A 23 0.14 -4.46 -1.59
N ILE A 24 0.06 -4.93 -0.35
CA ILE A 24 -0.53 -4.22 0.79
C ILE A 24 0.59 -3.87 1.76
N VAL A 25 0.70 -2.59 2.10
CA VAL A 25 1.64 -2.07 3.10
C VAL A 25 1.23 -2.56 4.48
N THR A 26 2.19 -3.04 5.27
CA THR A 26 1.95 -3.54 6.62
C THR A 26 2.23 -2.49 7.68
N ASP A 27 1.93 -2.85 8.92
CA ASP A 27 2.24 -2.11 10.15
C ASP A 27 3.66 -2.39 10.69
N ARG A 28 4.47 -3.19 9.99
CA ARG A 28 5.83 -3.57 10.43
C ARG A 28 6.88 -3.04 9.48
N ASN A 29 7.99 -2.54 10.03
CA ASN A 29 9.15 -2.20 9.22
C ASN A 29 10.05 -3.41 8.99
N GLY A 30 10.59 -3.49 7.77
CA GLY A 30 11.60 -4.45 7.39
C GLY A 30 13.01 -4.02 7.82
N PRO A 31 14.02 -4.86 7.54
CA PRO A 31 15.42 -4.55 7.82
C PRO A 31 15.97 -3.36 7.00
N ASP A 32 15.26 -2.95 5.95
CA ASP A 32 15.55 -1.77 5.15
C ASP A 32 14.97 -0.47 5.72
N GLY A 33 14.32 -0.53 6.89
CA GLY A 33 13.75 0.64 7.58
C GLY A 33 12.42 1.12 6.99
N TRP A 34 11.91 0.46 5.96
CA TRP A 34 10.64 0.76 5.29
C TRP A 34 9.56 -0.26 5.72
N PRO A 35 8.26 0.07 5.61
CA PRO A 35 7.22 -0.89 5.91
C PRO A 35 7.29 -2.11 4.98
N GLN A 36 7.04 -3.30 5.52
CA GLN A 36 6.97 -4.53 4.76
C GLN A 36 5.68 -4.55 3.92
N VAL A 37 5.68 -5.38 2.88
CA VAL A 37 4.56 -5.50 1.94
C VAL A 37 4.11 -6.96 1.86
N VAL A 38 2.82 -7.21 2.07
CA VAL A 38 2.22 -8.51 1.77
C VAL A 38 1.69 -8.50 0.34
N HIS A 39 2.08 -9.49 -0.45
CA HIS A 39 1.66 -9.59 -1.85
C HIS A 39 1.62 -11.03 -2.35
N LYS A 40 0.79 -11.28 -3.37
CA LYS A 40 0.75 -12.58 -4.05
C LYS A 40 1.78 -12.63 -5.18
N SER A 41 2.94 -13.21 -4.89
CA SER A 41 4.11 -13.14 -5.74
C SER A 41 4.16 -14.28 -6.77
N LYS A 42 4.17 -13.94 -8.07
CA LYS A 42 4.44 -14.93 -9.13
C LYS A 42 5.85 -15.52 -9.02
N ARG A 43 6.83 -14.70 -8.59
CA ARG A 43 8.23 -15.12 -8.39
C ARG A 43 8.35 -16.17 -7.28
N ARG A 44 7.68 -15.95 -6.14
CA ARG A 44 7.69 -16.90 -5.01
C ARG A 44 6.69 -18.04 -5.19
N GLY A 45 5.70 -17.88 -6.07
CA GLY A 45 4.62 -18.85 -6.29
C GLY A 45 3.56 -18.85 -5.19
N VAL A 46 3.62 -17.94 -4.22
CA VAL A 46 2.73 -17.86 -3.04
C VAL A 46 2.51 -16.40 -2.61
N VAL A 47 1.55 -16.18 -1.71
CA VAL A 47 1.48 -14.96 -0.89
C VAL A 47 2.65 -14.95 0.09
N ALA A 48 3.38 -13.83 0.14
CA ALA A 48 4.50 -13.61 1.04
C ALA A 48 4.46 -12.20 1.61
N GLU A 49 5.03 -12.03 2.80
CA GLU A 49 5.38 -10.74 3.39
C GLU A 49 6.88 -10.53 3.13
N GLU A 50 7.23 -9.55 2.30
CA GLU A 50 8.61 -9.24 1.92
C GLU A 50 8.98 -7.82 2.38
N SER A 51 10.27 -7.55 2.55
CA SER A 51 10.75 -6.17 2.75
C SER A 51 10.38 -5.28 1.56
N TRP A 52 10.35 -3.96 1.78
CA TRP A 52 10.03 -3.00 0.73
C TRP A 52 10.97 -3.16 -0.48
N SER A 53 12.25 -3.32 -0.20
CA SER A 53 13.31 -3.50 -1.20
C SER A 53 13.13 -4.81 -1.99
N GLU A 54 12.73 -5.91 -1.35
CA GLU A 54 12.47 -7.19 -2.02
C GLU A 54 11.23 -7.16 -2.91
N PHE A 55 10.18 -6.47 -2.47
CA PHE A 55 8.95 -6.23 -3.24
C PHE A 55 9.26 -5.35 -4.47
N ALA A 56 9.95 -4.23 -4.25
CA ALA A 56 10.36 -3.30 -5.29
C ALA A 56 11.29 -3.99 -6.31
N ALA A 57 12.24 -4.77 -5.83
CA ALA A 57 13.37 -5.36 -6.57
C ALA A 57 14.00 -4.36 -7.57
N GLY A 58 14.42 -3.23 -7.02
CA GLY A 58 15.12 -2.16 -7.75
C GLY A 58 14.25 -1.27 -8.64
N ARG A 59 12.92 -1.37 -8.54
CA ARG A 59 11.98 -0.61 -9.36
C ARG A 59 11.21 0.44 -8.54
N PRO A 60 10.73 1.53 -9.17
CA PRO A 60 9.90 2.51 -8.49
C PRO A 60 8.62 1.88 -7.95
N VAL A 61 8.32 2.16 -6.69
CA VAL A 61 7.05 1.79 -6.04
C VAL A 61 6.12 3.00 -6.07
N HIS A 62 4.88 2.79 -6.49
CA HIS A 62 3.84 3.83 -6.46
C HIS A 62 2.81 3.48 -5.40
N VAL A 63 2.56 4.42 -4.48
CA VAL A 63 1.45 4.34 -3.51
C VAL A 63 0.16 4.72 -4.23
N ILE A 64 -0.82 3.83 -4.20
CA ILE A 64 -2.14 4.02 -4.83
C ILE A 64 -3.12 4.66 -3.86
N GLY A 65 -3.00 4.34 -2.58
CA GLY A 65 -3.93 4.74 -1.54
C GLY A 65 -4.71 3.55 -1.02
N TYR A 66 -5.97 3.76 -0.65
CA TYR A 66 -6.78 2.78 0.07
C TYR A 66 -8.06 2.47 -0.72
N LEU A 67 -8.35 1.19 -0.97
CA LEU A 67 -9.44 0.80 -1.89
C LEU A 67 -10.80 0.60 -1.24
N GLY A 68 -10.86 0.27 0.05
CA GLY A 68 -12.09 -0.17 0.75
C GLY A 68 -12.39 0.62 2.01
N THR A 69 -13.36 0.14 2.80
CA THR A 69 -13.79 0.78 4.06
C THR A 69 -13.39 0.00 5.31
N ALA A 70 -12.89 -1.23 5.16
CA ALA A 70 -12.33 -2.00 6.27
C ALA A 70 -11.18 -1.22 6.92
N SER A 71 -10.95 -1.37 8.22
CA SER A 71 -9.81 -0.72 8.88
C SER A 71 -8.47 -1.30 8.40
N PRO A 72 -7.36 -0.54 8.45
CA PRO A 72 -6.03 -1.02 8.06
C PRO A 72 -5.65 -2.34 8.73
N ASP A 73 -5.89 -2.46 10.05
CA ASP A 73 -5.58 -3.66 10.81
C ASP A 73 -6.33 -4.89 10.29
N VAL A 74 -7.60 -4.73 9.91
CA VAL A 74 -8.40 -5.82 9.33
C VAL A 74 -7.87 -6.23 7.97
N VAL A 75 -7.49 -5.27 7.12
CA VAL A 75 -6.90 -5.54 5.80
C VAL A 75 -5.57 -6.27 5.94
N ILE A 76 -4.69 -5.82 6.84
CA ILE A 76 -3.39 -6.43 7.10
C ILE A 76 -3.57 -7.83 7.69
N ALA A 77 -4.49 -8.01 8.65
CA ALA A 77 -4.80 -9.32 9.23
C ALA A 77 -5.27 -10.32 8.16
N ARG A 78 -6.16 -9.90 7.25
CA ARG A 78 -6.60 -10.73 6.11
C ARG A 78 -5.46 -11.06 5.16
N ALA A 79 -4.58 -10.10 4.89
CA ALA A 79 -3.42 -10.31 4.04
C ALA A 79 -2.47 -11.36 4.64
N ARG A 80 -2.14 -11.22 5.94
CA ARG A 80 -1.28 -12.15 6.69
C ARG A 80 -1.88 -13.54 6.83
N ALA A 81 -3.18 -13.64 7.06
CA ALA A 81 -3.89 -14.92 7.15
C ALA A 81 -3.81 -15.76 5.86
N ARG A 82 -3.41 -15.15 4.74
CA ARG A 82 -3.29 -15.79 3.43
C ARG A 82 -1.85 -16.07 3.01
N ILE A 83 -0.86 -15.77 3.85
CA ILE A 83 0.55 -16.12 3.58
C ILE A 83 0.65 -17.62 3.28
N GLY A 84 1.36 -17.97 2.20
CA GLY A 84 1.45 -19.34 1.69
C GLY A 84 0.39 -19.72 0.64
N GLU A 85 -0.67 -18.92 0.43
CA GLU A 85 -1.65 -19.20 -0.62
C GLU A 85 -0.99 -19.19 -2.01
N ARG A 86 -1.16 -20.28 -2.77
CA ARG A 86 -0.51 -20.45 -4.08
C ARG A 86 -0.95 -19.42 -5.11
N TRP A 87 0.03 -18.92 -5.86
CA TRP A 87 -0.18 -18.07 -7.03
C TRP A 87 -0.81 -18.88 -8.17
N SER A 88 -1.81 -18.30 -8.83
CA SER A 88 -2.33 -18.79 -10.11
C SER A 88 -2.75 -17.62 -10.99
N PRO A 89 -2.83 -17.80 -12.33
CA PRO A 89 -3.29 -16.75 -13.24
C PRO A 89 -4.71 -16.25 -12.92
N LEU A 90 -5.59 -17.15 -12.47
CA LEU A 90 -6.98 -16.87 -12.10
C LEU A 90 -7.13 -16.22 -10.71
N ARG A 91 -6.09 -16.28 -9.87
CA ARG A 91 -6.06 -15.69 -8.53
C ARG A 91 -4.73 -14.98 -8.32
N ASN A 92 -4.54 -13.90 -9.07
CA ASN A 92 -3.32 -13.12 -9.11
C ASN A 92 -3.23 -12.08 -7.96
N CYS A 93 -2.26 -11.15 -8.06
CA CYS A 93 -2.02 -10.10 -7.07
C CYS A 93 -3.18 -9.11 -6.93
N GLN A 94 -3.87 -8.73 -8.02
CA GLN A 94 -5.01 -7.81 -7.95
C GLN A 94 -6.17 -8.48 -7.22
N HIS A 95 -6.56 -9.71 -7.59
CA HIS A 95 -7.58 -10.48 -6.88
C HIS A 95 -7.27 -10.61 -5.37
N PHE A 96 -6.01 -10.85 -5.04
CA PHE A 96 -5.55 -10.90 -3.66
C PHE A 96 -5.82 -9.58 -2.90
N VAL A 97 -5.41 -8.44 -3.47
CA VAL A 97 -5.60 -7.12 -2.85
C VAL A 97 -7.08 -6.78 -2.67
N ARG A 98 -7.89 -6.93 -3.73
CA ARG A 98 -9.34 -6.62 -3.65
C ARG A 98 -10.04 -7.45 -2.58
N ALA A 99 -9.74 -8.74 -2.51
CA ALA A 99 -10.30 -9.63 -1.49
C ALA A 99 -9.91 -9.23 -0.06
N CYS A 100 -8.68 -8.75 0.18
CA CYS A 100 -8.29 -8.27 1.51
C CYS A 100 -9.02 -6.97 1.89
N HIS A 101 -9.22 -6.08 0.93
CA HIS A 101 -10.00 -4.84 1.11
C HIS A 101 -11.52 -5.04 1.13
N ALA A 102 -12.01 -6.27 0.88
CA ALA A 102 -13.45 -6.58 0.72
C ALA A 102 -14.16 -5.69 -0.32
N VAL A 103 -13.49 -5.42 -1.44
CA VAL A 103 -14.06 -4.71 -2.57
C VAL A 103 -14.35 -5.66 -3.73
N VAL A 104 -15.38 -5.35 -4.51
CA VAL A 104 -15.77 -6.15 -5.69
C VAL A 104 -14.65 -6.07 -6.72
N GLU A 105 -14.37 -7.21 -7.35
CA GLU A 105 -13.38 -7.32 -8.40
C GLU A 105 -13.91 -6.68 -9.69
N CYS A 106 -13.31 -5.56 -10.11
CA CYS A 106 -13.36 -5.14 -11.50
C CYS A 106 -12.12 -5.70 -12.23
N SER A 107 -12.28 -6.02 -13.52
CA SER A 107 -11.39 -6.88 -14.30
C SER A 107 -9.89 -6.57 -14.18
N PRO A 108 -9.01 -7.60 -14.18
CA PRO A 108 -7.58 -7.38 -14.06
C PRO A 108 -7.02 -6.56 -15.24
N ASP A 109 -6.17 -5.58 -14.94
CA ASP A 109 -5.44 -4.70 -15.87
C ASP A 109 -6.22 -3.67 -16.72
N LEU A 110 -7.56 -3.57 -16.61
CA LEU A 110 -8.33 -2.50 -17.29
C LEU A 110 -8.83 -1.38 -16.37
N ASP A 111 -8.82 -1.57 -15.06
CA ASP A 111 -9.48 -0.63 -14.13
C ASP A 111 -8.58 0.50 -13.60
N ARG A 112 -7.40 0.70 -14.19
CA ARG A 112 -6.47 1.76 -13.78
C ARG A 112 -6.60 3.03 -14.62
N ALA A 113 -7.83 3.47 -14.84
CA ALA A 113 -8.12 4.89 -14.96
C ALA A 113 -8.05 5.47 -13.54
N TRP A 114 -6.87 5.97 -13.17
CA TRP A 114 -6.58 6.70 -11.93
C TRP A 114 -7.76 7.59 -11.48
N ARG A 115 -8.45 7.20 -10.41
CA ARG A 115 -9.32 8.07 -9.60
C ARG A 115 -8.69 8.19 -8.22
N PRO A 116 -8.06 9.31 -7.86
CA PRO A 116 -7.60 9.50 -6.49
C PRO A 116 -8.84 9.64 -5.60
N VAL A 117 -9.12 8.61 -4.79
CA VAL A 117 -10.08 8.73 -3.70
C VAL A 117 -9.36 9.52 -2.60
N VAL A 118 -9.60 10.82 -2.53
CA VAL A 118 -9.22 11.64 -1.38
C VAL A 118 -10.16 11.22 -0.25
N PRO A 119 -9.69 10.60 0.85
CA PRO A 119 -10.56 10.40 2.01
C PRO A 119 -10.95 11.79 2.54
N MET A 120 -12.25 12.04 2.64
CA MET A 120 -12.81 13.25 3.23
C MET A 120 -12.51 13.25 4.74
N MET A 121 -11.28 13.63 5.12
CA MET A 121 -11.02 14.10 6.49
C MET A 121 -11.58 15.51 6.60
N LEU A 122 -12.63 15.63 7.41
CA LEU A 122 -13.09 16.90 7.94
C LEU A 122 -11.94 17.47 8.82
N ALA A 123 -11.06 18.28 8.23
CA ALA A 123 -10.03 18.99 8.97
C ALA A 123 -10.67 20.20 9.68
N LEU A 124 -11.31 19.96 10.82
CA LEU A 124 -11.55 20.98 11.84
C LEU A 124 -10.31 21.05 12.74
N THR A 125 -9.31 21.83 12.36
CA THR A 125 -8.35 22.36 13.34
C THR A 125 -7.91 23.76 12.96
N ALA A 126 -8.17 24.67 13.90
CA ALA A 126 -7.90 26.09 13.87
C ALA A 126 -6.42 26.41 13.54
N TYR A 127 -6.22 27.37 12.64
CA TYR A 127 -4.92 27.99 12.42
C TYR A 127 -4.88 29.31 13.17
N GLY A 128 -4.02 29.42 14.19
CA GLY A 128 -3.70 30.72 14.77
C GLY A 128 -3.33 30.67 16.25
N ALA A 129 -2.12 30.22 16.57
CA ALA A 129 -1.26 30.80 17.61
C ALA A 129 -0.06 29.88 17.88
N PHE A 130 1.13 30.25 17.43
CA PHE A 130 2.36 30.27 18.24
C PHE A 130 3.55 30.73 17.37
N ARG A 131 4.05 31.94 17.62
CA ARG A 131 5.48 32.24 17.45
C ARG A 131 6.00 32.73 18.79
N LEU A 132 6.77 31.88 19.45
CA LEU A 132 7.56 32.21 20.62
C LEU A 132 8.94 32.70 20.18
N VAL A 133 9.27 33.87 20.72
CA VAL A 133 10.57 34.51 21.03
C VAL A 133 11.85 33.67 20.99
N ALA A 134 12.94 34.30 20.51
CA ALA A 134 14.29 34.44 21.12
C ALA A 134 15.35 34.68 20.00
N SER A 135 16.45 35.44 20.08
CA SER A 135 17.04 36.46 20.98
C SER A 135 18.48 36.76 20.49
N GLY A 136 19.02 37.98 20.72
CA GLY A 136 20.47 38.32 20.72
C GLY A 136 20.96 39.07 19.46
N GLY A 137 21.45 40.31 19.51
CA GLY A 137 22.65 40.86 20.18
C GLY A 137 23.60 41.31 19.04
N ALA A 138 24.19 42.51 18.97
CA ALA A 138 24.61 43.50 19.96
C ALA A 138 24.37 44.94 19.44
#